data_AF-A0A2M8D261-F1
#
_entry.id   AF-A0A2M8D261-F1
#
_cell.length_a   1.000
_cell.length_b   1.000
_cell.length_c   1.000
_cell.angle_alpha   90.00
_cell.angle_beta   90.00
_cell.angle_gamma   90.00
#
_symmetry.space_group_name_H-M   'P 1'
#
loop_
_entity.id
_entity.type
_entity.pdbx_description
1 polymer ?
#
loop_
_entity_poly.entity_id
_entity_poly.type
_entity_poly.pdbx_seq_one_letter_code
_entity_poly.pdbx_strand_id
1 'polypeptide(L)'
;GLQTCRKAIQSGKYDICILDEVNIAIHMGLLDVESVVELVKSRPTDVEMVLTGRYAPQEILDLADLITEMKEIRHPYQKGIPAREGIER
;
A
#
# COMPACT_ATOMS: atom_id res chain seq x y z
N GLY A 1 4.50 -8.20 -10.55
CA GLY A 1 4.29 -7.31 -9.40
C GLY A 1 4.73 -7.99 -8.13
N LEU A 2 3.84 -8.76 -7.49
CA LEU A 2 4.05 -9.30 -6.14
C LEU A 2 5.31 -10.18 -5.98
N GLN A 3 5.65 -11.02 -6.97
CA GLN A 3 6.89 -11.80 -6.94
C GLN A 3 8.16 -10.92 -6.93
N THR A 4 8.12 -9.78 -7.62
CA THR A 4 9.24 -8.82 -7.62
C THR A 4 9.35 -8.16 -6.25
N CYS A 5 8.23 -7.76 -5.64
CA CYS A 5 8.19 -7.25 -4.28
C CYS A 5 8.79 -8.26 -3.29
N ARG A 6 8.38 -9.54 -3.38
CA ARG A 6 8.93 -10.61 -2.55
C ARG A 6 10.44 -10.73 -2.69
N LYS A 7 10.96 -10.72 -3.91
CA LYS A 7 12.42 -10.73 -4.15
C LYS A 7 13.11 -9.50 -3.57
N ALA A 8 12.52 -8.32 -3.68
CA ALA A 8 13.10 -7.09 -3.14
C ALA A 8 13.14 -7.12 -1.61
N ILE A 9 12.02 -7.44 -0.95
CA ILE A 9 11.89 -7.56 0.50
C ILE A 9 12.87 -8.59 1.07
N GLN A 10 13.03 -9.73 0.39
CA GLN A 10 13.94 -10.79 0.84
C GLN A 10 15.41 -10.56 0.47
N SER A 11 15.72 -9.56 -0.34
CA SER A 11 17.10 -9.38 -0.85
C SER A 11 18.08 -8.82 0.18
N GLY A 12 17.59 -8.27 1.30
CA GLY A 12 18.41 -7.56 2.30
C GLY A 12 19.05 -6.26 1.77
N LYS A 13 18.58 -5.74 0.62
CA LYS A 13 19.12 -4.52 0.00
C LYS A 13 18.36 -3.25 0.34
N TYR A 14 17.17 -3.38 0.92
CA TYR A 14 16.25 -2.28 1.15
C TYR A 14 15.74 -2.34 2.59
N ASP A 15 15.88 -1.24 3.31
CA ASP A 15 15.33 -1.13 4.67
C ASP A 15 13.84 -0.78 4.65
N ILE A 16 13.31 -0.25 3.52
CA ILE A 16 11.91 0.14 3.36
C ILE A 16 11.38 -0.31 2.00
N CYS A 17 10.20 -0.93 1.99
CA CYS A 17 9.46 -1.29 0.78
C CYS A 17 8.06 -0.68 0.78
N ILE A 18 7.74 0.12 -0.25
CA ILE A 18 6.43 0.77 -0.40
C ILE A 18 5.61 0.03 -1.44
N LEU A 19 4.46 -0.49 -1.02
CA LEU A 19 3.47 -1.14 -1.87
C LEU A 19 2.35 -0.13 -2.13
N ASP A 20 2.58 0.70 -3.15
CA ASP A 20 1.68 1.80 -3.49
C ASP A 20 0.38 1.26 -4.12
N GLU A 21 -0.76 1.76 -3.65
CA GLU A 21 -2.12 1.42 -4.07
C GLU A 21 -2.48 -0.09 -4.01
N VAL A 22 -1.77 -0.86 -3.17
CA VAL A 22 -2.02 -2.30 -3.02
C VAL A 22 -3.41 -2.59 -2.45
N ASN A 23 -3.92 -1.74 -1.57
CA ASN A 23 -5.25 -1.90 -1.00
C ASN A 23 -6.34 -1.78 -2.07
N ILE A 24 -6.17 -0.84 -3.01
CA ILE A 24 -7.06 -0.68 -4.16
C ILE A 24 -6.96 -1.90 -5.08
N ALA A 25 -5.75 -2.42 -5.33
CA ALA A 25 -5.57 -3.61 -6.16
C ALA A 25 -6.26 -4.84 -5.57
N ILE A 26 -6.23 -5.02 -4.25
CA ILE A 26 -7.00 -6.06 -3.55
C ILE A 26 -8.50 -5.81 -3.70
N HIS A 27 -8.95 -4.58 -3.41
CA HIS A 27 -10.37 -4.21 -3.48
C HIS A 27 -10.97 -4.42 -4.88
N MET A 28 -10.18 -4.21 -5.94
CA MET A 28 -10.58 -4.44 -7.33
C MET A 28 -10.48 -5.91 -7.77
N GLY A 29 -10.06 -6.83 -6.90
CA GLY A 29 -9.87 -8.25 -7.22
C GLY A 29 -8.67 -8.53 -8.14
N LEU A 30 -7.75 -7.57 -8.28
CA LEU A 30 -6.53 -7.75 -9.07
C LEU A 30 -5.44 -8.49 -8.30
N LEU A 31 -5.50 -8.43 -6.98
CA LEU A 31 -4.65 -9.18 -6.06
C LEU A 31 -5.52 -9.89 -5.02
N ASP A 32 -5.12 -11.11 -4.72
CA ASP A 32 -5.67 -11.85 -3.60
C ASP A 32 -5.07 -11.34 -2.28
N VAL A 33 -5.93 -11.18 -1.26
CA VAL A 33 -5.54 -10.66 0.06
C VAL A 33 -4.62 -11.63 0.79
N GLU A 34 -4.84 -12.94 0.65
CA GLU A 34 -4.02 -13.95 1.34
C GLU A 34 -2.57 -13.88 0.84
N SER A 35 -2.39 -13.71 -0.47
CA SER A 35 -1.08 -13.53 -1.09
C SER A 35 -0.30 -12.33 -0.53
N VAL A 36 -0.99 -11.22 -0.20
CA VAL A 36 -0.38 -10.02 0.39
C VAL A 36 -0.12 -10.22 1.88
N VAL A 37 -1.03 -10.85 2.61
CA VAL A 37 -0.85 -11.23 4.02
C VAL A 37 0.37 -12.12 4.20
N GLU A 38 0.55 -13.12 3.34
CA GLU A 38 1.74 -13.99 3.35
C GLU A 38 3.02 -13.19 3.10
N LEU A 39 2.97 -12.23 2.17
CA LEU A 39 4.13 -11.38 1.88
C LEU A 39 4.55 -10.57 3.11
N VAL A 40 3.58 -9.91 3.76
CA VAL A 40 3.81 -9.11 4.98
C VAL A 40 4.37 -9.99 6.10
N LYS A 41 3.83 -11.19 6.30
CA LYS A 41 4.33 -12.13 7.33
C LYS A 41 5.74 -12.68 7.02
N SER A 42 6.11 -12.77 5.75
CA SER A 42 7.42 -13.31 5.31
C SER A 42 8.56 -12.28 5.33
N ARG A 43 8.27 -11.03 5.66
CA ARG A 43 9.21 -9.92 5.70
C ARG A 43 10.32 -10.15 6.74
N PRO A 44 11.60 -9.90 6.41
CA PRO A 44 12.67 -9.79 7.40
C PRO A 44 12.38 -8.68 8.41
N THR A 45 12.72 -8.90 9.68
CA THR A 45 12.39 -7.99 10.80
C THR A 45 12.92 -6.57 10.63
N ASP A 46 14.03 -6.42 9.92
CA ASP A 46 14.74 -5.17 9.64
C ASP A 46 14.17 -4.36 8.44
N VAL A 47 13.21 -4.89 7.69
CA VAL A 47 12.67 -4.25 6.48
C VAL A 47 11.29 -3.64 6.72
N GLU A 48 11.11 -2.35 6.85
CA GLU A 48 9.81 -1.70 6.98
C GLU A 48 8.94 -1.86 5.71
N MET A 49 7.63 -2.09 5.87
CA MET A 49 6.69 -2.17 4.75
C MET A 49 5.58 -1.13 4.89
N VAL A 50 5.37 -0.32 3.85
CA VAL A 50 4.31 0.69 3.81
C VAL A 50 3.31 0.30 2.73
N LEU A 51 2.04 0.11 3.10
CA LEU A 51 0.95 -0.23 2.19
C LEU A 51 0.02 0.97 2.08
N THR A 52 -0.27 1.42 0.86
CA THR A 52 -1.15 2.57 0.62
C THR A 52 -2.40 2.20 -0.18
N GLY A 53 -3.31 3.16 -0.28
CA GLY A 53 -4.58 3.03 -0.98
C GLY A 53 -5.77 2.88 -0.05
N ARG A 54 -6.97 3.19 -0.58
CA ARG A 54 -8.23 3.11 0.16
C ARG A 54 -8.68 1.67 0.32
N TYR A 55 -9.64 1.45 1.23
CA TYR A 55 -10.29 0.14 1.44
C TYR A 55 -9.31 -0.97 1.86
N ALA A 56 -8.35 -0.64 2.73
CA ALA A 56 -7.49 -1.65 3.34
C ALA A 56 -8.36 -2.76 3.97
N PRO A 57 -8.17 -4.03 3.58
CA PRO A 57 -8.96 -5.14 4.10
C PRO A 57 -8.60 -5.39 5.58
N GLN A 58 -9.53 -5.94 6.34
CA GLN A 58 -9.38 -6.12 7.78
C GLN A 58 -8.16 -7.00 8.11
N GLU A 59 -7.88 -8.00 7.29
CA GLU A 59 -6.74 -8.90 7.40
C GLU A 59 -5.39 -8.17 7.34
N ILE A 60 -5.31 -7.07 6.61
CA ILE A 60 -4.11 -6.22 6.54
C ILE A 60 -4.06 -5.26 7.73
N LEU A 61 -5.21 -4.70 8.12
CA LEU A 61 -5.30 -3.82 9.30
C LEU A 61 -4.89 -4.55 10.58
N ASP A 62 -5.32 -5.80 10.74
CA ASP A 62 -5.02 -6.62 11.92
C ASP A 62 -3.52 -6.97 12.04
N LEU A 63 -2.77 -6.90 10.94
CA LEU A 63 -1.33 -7.15 10.90
C LEU A 63 -0.48 -5.88 11.03
N ALA A 64 -1.08 -4.69 10.88
CA ALA A 64 -0.34 -3.45 10.83
C ALA A 64 0.02 -2.94 12.22
N ASP A 65 1.30 -2.63 12.44
CA ASP A 65 1.76 -1.99 13.67
C ASP A 65 1.33 -0.52 13.75
N LEU A 66 1.22 0.16 12.60
CA LEU A 66 0.79 1.55 12.47
C LEU A 66 -0.26 1.69 11.37
N ILE A 67 -1.38 2.30 11.72
CA ILE A 67 -2.46 2.62 10.78
C ILE A 67 -2.69 4.13 10.79
N THR A 68 -2.62 4.76 9.60
CA THR A 68 -2.97 6.17 9.40
C THR A 68 -4.11 6.27 8.41
N GLU A 69 -5.20 6.95 8.81
CA GLU A 69 -6.37 7.19 7.96
C GLU A 69 -6.38 8.64 7.46
N MET A 70 -6.26 8.82 6.14
CA MET A 70 -6.38 10.13 5.49
C MET A 70 -7.86 10.40 5.17
N LYS A 71 -8.49 11.33 5.91
CA LYS A 71 -9.87 11.78 5.64
C LYS A 71 -9.87 13.02 4.76
N GLU A 72 -10.60 12.98 3.65
CA GLU A 72 -10.79 14.14 2.79
C GLU A 72 -11.70 15.18 3.47
N ILE A 73 -11.09 16.18 4.14
CA ILE A 73 -11.83 17.31 4.72
C ILE A 73 -12.19 18.34 3.65
N ARG A 74 -11.30 18.53 2.67
CA ARG A 74 -11.48 19.42 1.51
C ARG A 74 -10.52 19.02 0.40
N HIS A 75 -10.93 19.16 -0.85
CA HIS A 75 -10.07 18.86 -2.00
C HIS A 75 -10.25 19.90 -3.13
N PRO A 76 -9.18 20.35 -3.83
CA PRO A 76 -9.29 21.28 -4.96
C PRO A 76 -10.29 20.84 -6.04
N TYR A 77 -10.39 19.53 -6.26
CA TYR A 77 -11.36 18.92 -7.17
C TYR A 77 -12.81 19.31 -6.86
N GLN A 78 -13.18 19.48 -5.58
CA GLN A 78 -14.52 19.90 -5.16
C GLN A 78 -14.86 21.33 -5.63
N LYS A 79 -13.84 22.14 -5.96
CA LYS A 79 -13.99 23.47 -6.57
C LYS A 79 -13.90 23.46 -8.10
N GLY A 80 -13.92 22.27 -8.71
CA GLY A 80 -13.78 22.09 -10.16
C GLY A 80 -12.35 22.28 -10.68
N ILE A 81 -11.34 22.32 -9.81
CA ILE A 81 -9.94 22.42 -10.23
C ILE A 81 -9.49 21.02 -10.70
N PRO A 82 -9.09 20.85 -11.98
CA PRO A 82 -8.63 19.56 -12.49
C PRO A 82 -7.24 19.19 -11.96
N ALA A 83 -6.80 17.97 -12.24
CA ALA A 83 -5.46 17.49 -11.92
C ALA A 83 -4.37 18.41 -12.47
N ARG A 84 -3.39 18.74 -11.64
CA ARG A 84 -2.28 19.63 -11.95
C ARG A 84 -1.01 18.82 -12.17
N GLU A 85 -0.24 19.23 -13.19
CA GLU A 85 1.04 18.62 -13.51
C GLU A 85 2.04 18.77 -12.35
N GLY A 86 2.70 17.68 -11.97
CA GLY A 86 3.67 17.66 -10.87
C GLY A 86 3.02 17.61 -9.49
N ILE A 87 1.69 17.55 -9.40
CA ILE A 87 0.97 17.37 -8.12
C ILE A 87 0.08 16.12 -8.18
N GLU A 88 -0.92 16.10 -9.07
CA GLU A 88 -1.82 14.95 -9.25
C GLU A 88 -1.55 14.17 -10.54
N ARG A 89 -0.86 14.79 -11.50
CA ARG A 89 -0.41 14.19 -12.77
C ARG A 89 1.07 13.91 -12.74
#